data_AF-A0A367LVG1-F1
#
_entry.id   AF-A0A367LVG1-F1
#
_cell.length_a   1.000
_cell.length_b   1.000
_cell.length_c   1.000
_cell.angle_alpha   90.00
_cell.angle_beta   90.00
_cell.angle_gamma   90.00
#
_symmetry.space_group_name_H-M   'P 1'
#
loop_
_entity.id
_entity.type
_entity.pdbx_description
1 polymer ?
#
loop_
_entity_poly.entity_id
_entity_poly.type
_entity_poly.pdbx_seq_one_letter_code
_entity_poly.pdbx_strand_id
1 'polypeptide(L)'
;LGLGGSAASEMAVLMGLCQNGQAINLSEPLKQAGVTSAEALLRQRRQNGARLTLAQTFPTGTHALWLNYWLASIGLHPLHDVHSVVVPPAQRVGHLQAGRIDGFCA
;
A
#
# COMPACT_ATOMS: atom_id res chain seq x y z
N LEU A 1 -14.95 5.13 19.88
CA LEU A 1 -14.92 4.00 18.93
C LEU A 1 -13.52 3.38 18.97
N GLY A 2 -13.43 2.06 18.99
CA GLY A 2 -12.20 1.28 18.84
C GLY A 2 -11.86 1.00 17.37
N LEU A 3 -10.88 0.13 17.13
CA LEU A 3 -10.43 -0.26 15.80
C LEU A 3 -11.60 -0.82 14.96
N GLY A 4 -11.73 -0.35 13.72
CA GLY A 4 -12.79 -0.78 12.81
C GLY A 4 -14.21 -0.38 13.21
N GLY A 5 -14.37 0.59 14.14
CA GLY A 5 -15.69 1.05 14.59
C GLY A 5 -16.29 0.21 15.73
N SER A 6 -15.52 -0.71 16.30
CA SER A 6 -15.93 -1.51 17.47
C SER A 6 -16.01 -0.67 18.75
N ALA A 7 -16.50 -1.26 19.84
CA ALA A 7 -16.37 -0.66 21.16
C ALA A 7 -14.89 -0.59 21.56
N ALA A 8 -14.47 0.51 22.18
CA ALA A 8 -13.10 0.64 22.68
C ALA A 8 -12.90 -0.28 23.89
N SER A 9 -11.73 -0.90 23.99
CA SER A 9 -11.30 -1.71 25.12
C SER A 9 -9.88 -1.30 25.50
N GLU A 10 -9.58 -1.27 26.79
CA GLU A 10 -8.22 -1.06 27.29
C GLU A 10 -7.32 -2.22 26.84
N MET A 11 -6.15 -1.90 26.31
CA MET A 11 -5.16 -2.85 25.81
C MET A 11 -3.76 -2.34 26.10
N ALA A 12 -2.80 -3.27 26.32
CA ALA A 12 -1.40 -2.95 26.51
C ALA A 12 -0.52 -3.65 25.47
N VAL A 13 0.52 -2.98 24.99
CA VAL A 13 1.54 -3.58 24.12
C VAL A 13 2.62 -4.20 25.00
N LEU A 14 2.70 -5.53 25.02
CA LEU A 14 3.61 -6.25 25.91
C LEU A 14 4.99 -6.49 25.30
N MET A 15 5.08 -6.64 23.98
CA MET A 15 6.33 -6.87 23.26
C MET A 15 6.20 -6.60 21.77
N GLY A 16 7.34 -6.33 21.10
CA GLY A 16 7.46 -6.40 19.65
C GLY A 16 7.86 -7.82 19.23
N LEU A 17 7.04 -8.49 18.42
CA LEU A 17 7.26 -9.88 18.01
C LEU A 17 8.34 -10.03 16.92
N CYS A 18 8.32 -9.12 15.94
CA CYS A 18 9.22 -9.16 14.80
C CYS A 18 9.50 -7.74 14.31
N GLN A 19 10.64 -7.61 13.63
CA GLN A 19 11.02 -6.42 12.88
C GLN A 19 11.33 -6.84 11.45
N ASN A 20 11.01 -5.98 10.49
CA ASN A 20 11.21 -6.21 9.06
C ASN A 20 10.36 -7.36 8.49
N GLY A 21 10.82 -7.94 7.36
CA GLY A 21 10.11 -9.00 6.64
C GLY A 21 8.90 -8.51 5.83
N GLN A 22 8.68 -7.20 5.76
CA GLN A 22 7.63 -6.59 4.99
C GLN A 22 8.17 -5.99 3.69
N ALA A 23 7.38 -5.99 2.62
CA ALA A 23 7.78 -5.47 1.33
C ALA A 23 6.63 -4.76 0.60
N ILE A 24 6.97 -3.78 -0.24
CA ILE A 24 6.05 -3.14 -1.18
C ILE A 24 6.25 -3.80 -2.54
N ASN A 25 5.17 -4.32 -3.10
CA ASN A 25 5.16 -5.03 -4.37
C ASN A 25 4.33 -4.24 -5.38
N LEU A 26 4.83 -4.13 -6.62
CA LEU A 26 4.15 -3.47 -7.74
C LEU A 26 3.81 -4.49 -8.83
N SER A 27 2.80 -4.17 -9.63
CA SER A 27 2.28 -5.06 -10.67
C SER A 27 3.24 -5.25 -11.85
N GLU A 28 3.12 -6.39 -12.53
CA GLU A 28 3.91 -6.67 -13.75
C GLU A 28 3.68 -5.63 -14.86
N PRO A 29 2.46 -5.11 -15.12
CA PRO A 29 2.26 -4.00 -16.06
C PRO A 29 3.08 -2.75 -15.75
N LEU A 30 3.21 -2.37 -14.46
CA LEU A 30 4.05 -1.23 -14.07
C LEU A 30 5.53 -1.50 -14.39
N LYS A 31 6.00 -2.71 -14.09
CA LYS A 31 7.37 -3.13 -14.43
C LYS A 31 7.62 -3.10 -15.93
N GLN A 32 6.68 -3.62 -16.74
CA GLN A 32 6.74 -3.58 -18.21
C GLN A 32 6.74 -2.15 -18.76
N ALA A 33 6.07 -1.23 -18.07
CA ALA A 33 6.11 0.19 -18.37
C ALA A 33 7.38 0.91 -17.87
N GLY A 34 8.40 0.16 -17.42
CA GLY A 34 9.69 0.70 -17.00
C GLY A 34 9.75 1.18 -15.55
N VAL A 35 8.75 0.87 -14.72
CA VAL A 35 8.80 1.18 -13.29
C VAL A 35 9.71 0.18 -12.58
N THR A 36 10.99 0.53 -12.48
CA THR A 36 12.02 -0.23 -11.77
C THR A 36 12.62 0.53 -10.59
N SER A 37 12.21 1.78 -10.38
CA SER A 37 12.62 2.63 -9.26
C SER A 37 11.49 3.54 -8.80
N ALA A 38 11.66 4.17 -7.62
CA ALA A 38 10.74 5.17 -7.10
C ALA A 38 10.58 6.38 -8.05
N GLU A 39 11.68 6.85 -8.62
CA GLU A 39 11.70 7.95 -9.57
C GLU A 39 10.98 7.56 -10.87
N ALA A 40 11.15 6.30 -11.31
CA ALA A 40 10.43 5.77 -12.46
C ALA A 40 8.92 5.72 -12.21
N LEU A 41 8.49 5.32 -11.00
CA LEU A 41 7.08 5.36 -10.61
C LEU A 41 6.51 6.78 -10.63
N LEU A 42 7.24 7.75 -10.06
CA LEU A 42 6.83 9.15 -10.07
C LEU A 42 6.70 9.70 -11.50
N ARG A 43 7.68 9.42 -12.37
CA ARG A 43 7.62 9.79 -13.79
C ARG A 43 6.42 9.16 -14.48
N GLN A 44 6.21 7.87 -14.28
CA GLN A 44 5.10 7.13 -14.86
C GLN A 44 3.75 7.70 -14.44
N ARG A 45 3.59 8.01 -13.14
CA ARG A 45 2.38 8.64 -12.60
C ARG A 45 2.14 10.02 -13.23
N ARG A 46 3.19 10.82 -13.41
CA ARG A 46 3.09 12.16 -14.03
C ARG A 46 2.74 12.09 -15.52
N GLN A 47 3.21 11.06 -16.23
CA GLN A 47 2.95 10.88 -17.66
C GLN A 47 1.56 10.32 -17.96
N ASN A 48 1.12 9.33 -17.18
CA ASN A 48 -0.13 8.61 -17.46
C ASN A 48 -1.36 9.27 -16.82
N GLY A 49 -1.17 10.13 -15.81
CA GLY A 49 -2.24 10.88 -15.12
C GLY A 49 -3.19 10.04 -14.24
N ALA A 50 -3.28 8.73 -14.48
CA ALA A 50 -4.08 7.81 -13.68
C ALA A 50 -3.52 7.65 -12.25
N ARG A 51 -4.42 7.61 -11.26
CA ARG A 51 -4.06 7.32 -9.86
C ARG A 51 -3.80 5.83 -9.71
N LEU A 52 -2.70 5.50 -9.04
CA LEU A 52 -2.37 4.11 -8.68
C LEU A 52 -3.36 3.60 -7.62
N THR A 53 -3.83 2.37 -7.77
CA THR A 53 -4.64 1.69 -6.77
C THR A 53 -3.77 0.74 -5.96
N LEU A 54 -3.53 1.07 -4.69
CA LEU A 54 -2.61 0.32 -3.82
C LEU A 54 -3.35 -0.30 -2.65
N ALA A 55 -3.10 -1.59 -2.42
CA ALA A 55 -3.77 -2.35 -1.36
C ALA A 55 -2.98 -2.38 -0.05
N GLN A 56 -3.73 -2.29 1.05
CA GLN A 56 -3.29 -2.53 2.42
C GLN A 56 -4.30 -3.45 3.13
N THR A 57 -3.95 -3.94 4.31
CA THR A 57 -4.72 -4.98 5.03
C THR A 57 -5.68 -4.42 6.07
N PHE A 58 -5.36 -3.27 6.66
CA PHE A 58 -6.21 -2.57 7.61
C PHE A 58 -5.92 -1.05 7.60
N PRO A 59 -6.95 -0.17 7.49
CA PRO A 59 -6.74 1.27 7.60
C PRO A 59 -6.03 1.62 8.90
N THR A 60 -5.03 2.50 8.86
CA THR A 60 -4.15 2.84 10.01
C THR A 60 -3.28 1.70 10.56
N GLY A 61 -3.25 0.52 9.91
CA GLY A 61 -2.31 -0.55 10.26
C GLY A 61 -0.90 -0.32 9.72
N THR A 62 0.05 -1.14 10.16
CA THR A 62 1.47 -1.03 9.81
C THR A 62 1.74 -1.01 8.30
N HIS A 63 1.04 -1.85 7.51
CA HIS A 63 1.15 -1.84 6.04
C HIS A 63 0.69 -0.52 5.41
N ALA A 64 -0.36 0.08 5.93
CA ALA A 64 -0.82 1.40 5.47
C ALA A 64 0.21 2.48 5.82
N LEU A 65 0.82 2.42 7.00
CA LEU A 65 1.88 3.34 7.40
C LEU A 65 3.13 3.22 6.51
N TRP A 66 3.60 2.00 6.23
CA TRP A 66 4.74 1.79 5.33
C TRP A 66 4.48 2.31 3.93
N LEU A 67 3.31 2.01 3.38
CA LEU A 67 2.92 2.48 2.06
C LEU A 67 2.84 4.01 2.02
N ASN A 68 2.18 4.62 3.01
CA ASN A 68 2.03 6.06 3.08
C ASN A 68 3.38 6.77 3.20
N TYR A 69 4.27 6.23 4.04
CA TYR A 69 5.61 6.78 4.24
C TYR A 69 6.43 6.72 2.95
N TRP A 70 6.46 5.56 2.30
CA TRP A 70 7.21 5.38 1.04
C TRP A 70 6.68 6.26 -0.09
N LEU A 71 5.35 6.39 -0.23
CA LEU A 71 4.76 7.29 -1.23
C LEU A 71 5.14 8.74 -0.97
N ALA A 72 5.03 9.19 0.29
CA ALA A 72 5.39 10.56 0.66
C ALA A 72 6.88 10.83 0.43
N SER A 73 7.76 9.85 0.71
CA SER A 73 9.20 10.02 0.52
C SER A 73 9.62 10.18 -0.95
N ILE A 74 8.76 9.75 -1.89
CA ILE A 74 9.00 9.89 -3.34
C ILE A 74 8.18 11.03 -3.96
N GLY A 75 7.52 11.85 -3.14
CA GLY A 75 6.75 13.02 -3.58
C GLY A 75 5.34 12.72 -4.09
N LEU A 76 4.76 11.57 -3.73
CA LEU A 76 3.35 11.25 -3.98
C LEU A 76 2.55 11.39 -2.69
N HIS A 77 1.51 12.22 -2.70
CA HIS A 77 0.63 12.38 -1.54
C HIS A 77 -0.23 11.12 -1.34
N PRO A 78 -0.08 10.37 -0.22
CA PRO A 78 -0.70 9.06 -0.07
C PRO A 78 -2.23 9.07 -0.03
N LEU A 79 -2.86 10.22 0.23
CA LEU A 79 -4.32 10.37 0.25
C LEU A 79 -4.91 11.00 -1.03
N HIS A 80 -4.08 11.69 -1.82
CA HIS A 80 -4.55 12.50 -2.96
C HIS A 80 -4.06 11.96 -4.29
N ASP A 81 -2.90 11.31 -4.30
CA ASP A 81 -2.23 10.90 -5.53
C ASP A 81 -2.45 9.42 -5.87
N VAL A 82 -2.91 8.64 -4.90
CA VAL A 82 -3.19 7.21 -5.04
C VAL A 82 -4.57 6.86 -4.46
N HIS A 83 -5.18 5.78 -4.92
CA HIS A 83 -6.34 5.16 -4.30
C HIS A 83 -5.87 4.05 -3.36
N SER A 84 -6.07 4.22 -2.05
CA SER A 84 -5.78 3.17 -1.08
C SER A 84 -7.04 2.31 -0.87
N VAL A 85 -6.88 0.99 -0.98
CA VAL A 85 -7.96 0.02 -0.79
C VAL A 85 -7.59 -1.02 0.25
N VAL A 86 -8.58 -1.58 0.92
CA VAL A 86 -8.40 -2.71 1.84
C VAL A 86 -8.61 -4.02 1.07
N VAL A 87 -7.60 -4.88 1.03
CA VAL A 87 -7.69 -6.21 0.41
C VAL A 87 -7.17 -7.26 1.39
N PRO A 88 -7.96 -8.30 1.72
CA PRO A 88 -7.52 -9.38 2.59
C PRO A 88 -6.24 -10.07 2.06
N PRO A 89 -5.30 -10.50 2.93
CA PRO A 89 -4.02 -11.06 2.51
C PRO A 89 -4.10 -12.18 1.47
N ALA A 90 -5.07 -13.09 1.64
CA ALA A 90 -5.30 -14.24 0.75
C ALA A 90 -5.75 -13.85 -0.67
N GLN A 91 -6.27 -12.63 -0.86
CA GLN A 91 -6.85 -12.18 -2.14
C GLN A 91 -5.92 -11.24 -2.92
N ARG A 92 -4.84 -10.73 -2.32
CA ARG A 92 -3.97 -9.69 -2.92
C ARG A 92 -3.37 -10.11 -4.25
N VAL A 93 -2.83 -11.33 -4.34
CA VAL A 93 -2.20 -11.83 -5.57
C VAL A 93 -3.23 -11.93 -6.70
N GLY A 94 -4.42 -12.47 -6.42
CA GLY A 94 -5.50 -12.53 -7.40
C GLY A 94 -5.99 -11.16 -7.85
N HIS A 95 -6.08 -10.18 -6.93
CA HIS A 95 -6.41 -8.80 -7.28
C HIS A 95 -5.33 -8.13 -8.14
N LEU A 96 -4.05 -8.38 -7.86
CA LEU A 96 -2.92 -7.87 -8.66
C LEU A 96 -2.93 -8.48 -10.06
N GLN A 97 -3.10 -9.80 -10.17
CA GLN A 97 -3.17 -10.51 -11.46
C GLN A 97 -4.39 -10.07 -12.29
N ALA A 98 -5.51 -9.78 -11.65
CA ALA A 98 -6.71 -9.28 -12.31
C ALA A 98 -6.66 -7.78 -12.65
N GLY A 99 -5.56 -7.08 -12.35
CA GLY A 99 -5.42 -5.64 -12.60
C GLY A 99 -6.35 -4.75 -11.78
N ARG A 100 -6.89 -5.27 -10.67
CA ARG A 100 -7.76 -4.49 -9.76
C ARG A 100 -6.97 -3.60 -8.81
N ILE A 101 -5.70 -3.93 -8.62
CA ILE A 101 -4.72 -3.16 -7.84
C ILE A 101 -3.40 -3.13 -8.62
N ASP A 102 -2.65 -2.05 -8.44
CA ASP A 102 -1.34 -1.80 -9.04
C ASP A 102 -0.18 -2.21 -8.12
N GLY A 103 -0.47 -2.46 -6.85
CA GLY A 103 0.53 -2.88 -5.87
C GLY A 103 -0.07 -3.10 -4.48
N PHE A 104 0.74 -3.63 -3.58
CA PHE A 104 0.37 -3.87 -2.18
C PHE A 104 1.57 -3.88 -1.25
N CYS A 105 1.35 -3.63 0.04
CA CYS A 105 2.31 -3.92 1.10
C CYS A 105 2.01 -5.29 1.72
N ALA A 106 3.06 -6.07 2.00
CA ALA A 106 3.01 -7.47 2.44
C ALA A 106 3.95 -7.76 3.58
#